data_AF-A0A5J4NUV2-F1
#
_entry.id   AF-A0A5J4NUV2-F1
#
_cell.length_a   1.000
_cell.length_b   1.000
_cell.length_c   1.000
_cell.angle_alpha   90.00
_cell.angle_beta   90.00
_cell.angle_gamma   90.00
#
_symmetry.space_group_name_H-M   'P 1'
#
loop_
_entity.id
_entity.type
_entity.pdbx_description
1 polymer ?
#
loop_
_entity_poly.entity_id
_entity_poly.type
_entity_poly.pdbx_seq_one_letter_code
_entity_poly.pdbx_strand_id
1 'polypeptide(L)' 'MPRCVSPGTSTTMTVGLHSFFDASEIEYRAVGYLRVTASNGSVKCCRMLGKSRVSPRKIVTILGL' A
#
# COMPACT_ATOMS: atom_id res chain seq x y z
N MET A 1 11.12 -4.73 -6.80
CA MET A 1 9.96 -5.14 -5.98
C MET A 1 9.74 -6.63 -6.14
N PRO A 2 9.40 -7.36 -5.07
CA PRO A 2 9.16 -8.80 -5.17
C PRO A 2 7.98 -9.07 -6.12
N ARG A 3 8.18 -9.97 -7.09
CA ARG A 3 7.14 -10.34 -8.08
C ARG A 3 6.06 -11.25 -7.51
N CYS A 4 6.36 -11.94 -6.41
CA CYS A 4 5.43 -12.80 -5.70
C CYS A 4 5.68 -12.61 -4.20
N VAL A 5 4.61 -12.35 -3.46
CA VAL A 5 4.62 -12.35 -1.99
C VAL A 5 3.67 -13.44 -1.57
N SER A 6 4.21 -14.63 -1.36
CA SER A 6 3.48 -15.71 -0.70
C SER A 6 3.73 -15.57 0.80
N PRO A 7 2.71 -15.26 1.61
CA PRO A 7 2.88 -15.38 3.05
C PRO A 7 3.11 -16.86 3.34
N GLY A 8 4.27 -17.21 3.89
CA GLY A 8 4.65 -18.60 4.21
C GLY A 8 3.79 -19.27 5.30
N THR A 9 2.55 -18.81 5.47
CA THR A 9 1.53 -19.35 6.36
C THR A 9 0.61 -20.26 5.56
N SER A 10 0.74 -21.56 5.78
CA SER A 10 -0.11 -22.62 5.23
C SER A 10 -1.60 -22.44 5.57
N THR A 11 -1.93 -21.63 6.57
CA THR A 11 -3.31 -21.28 6.95
C THR A 11 -3.49 -19.77 7.01
N THR A 12 -3.51 -19.13 5.84
CA THR A 12 -3.80 -17.70 5.72
C THR A 12 -5.32 -17.50 5.70
N MET A 13 -5.86 -16.70 6.62
CA MET A 13 -7.30 -16.39 6.70
C MET A 13 -7.70 -15.23 5.79
N THR A 14 -6.87 -14.18 5.75
CA THR A 14 -7.21 -12.97 4.98
C THR A 14 -5.96 -12.29 4.47
N VAL A 15 -6.00 -11.90 3.20
CA VAL A 15 -4.96 -11.10 2.56
C VAL A 15 -5.61 -9.82 2.04
N GLY A 16 -5.11 -8.67 2.48
CA GLY A 16 -5.60 -7.35 2.08
C GLY A 16 -4.47 -6.49 1.52
N LEU A 17 -4.71 -5.81 0.40
CA LEU A 17 -3.80 -4.80 -0.13
C LEU A 17 -4.24 -3.42 0.37
N HIS A 18 -3.41 -2.77 1.17
CA HIS A 18 -3.67 -1.44 1.69
C HIS A 18 -2.77 -0.42 0.99
N SER A 19 -3.37 0.64 0.47
CA SER A 19 -2.68 1.73 -0.20
C SER A 19 -3.00 3.04 0.49
N PHE A 20 -1.96 3.78 0.83
CA PHE A 20 -2.03 5.11 1.41
C PHE A 20 -1.41 6.10 0.45
N PHE A 21 -2.10 7.23 0.29
CA PHE A 21 -1.73 8.29 -0.61
C PHE A 21 -1.75 9.60 0.16
N ASP A 22 -0.65 10.34 0.09
CA ASP A 22 -0.59 11.72 0.52
C ASP A 22 -0.81 12.61 -0.71
N ALA A 23 -1.88 13.41 -0.67
CA ALA A 23 -2.26 14.32 -1.73
C ALA A 23 -1.66 15.71 -1.49
N SER A 24 -0.37 15.81 -1.18
CA SER A 24 0.27 17.12 -1.11
C SER A 24 0.46 17.70 -2.52
N GLU A 25 0.27 19.01 -2.64
CA GLU A 25 0.44 19.74 -3.90
C GLU A 25 1.90 19.74 -4.38
N ILE A 26 2.85 19.46 -3.49
CA ILE A 26 4.29 19.55 -3.75
C ILE A 26 4.87 18.17 -4.10
N GLU A 27 4.49 17.11 -3.39
CA GLU A 27 4.94 15.74 -3.65
C GLU A 27 3.87 14.71 -3.33
N TYR A 28 3.31 14.07 -4.36
CA TYR A 28 2.44 12.92 -4.12
C TYR A 28 3.28 11.72 -3.65
N ARG A 29 2.95 11.21 -2.46
CA ARG A 29 3.57 10.01 -1.89
C ARG A 29 2.55 8.89 -1.85
N ALA A 30 2.95 7.74 -2.41
CA ALA A 30 2.13 6.54 -2.43
C ALA A 30 2.89 5.40 -1.73
N VAL A 31 2.26 4.75 -0.76
CA VAL A 31 2.77 3.54 -0.11
C VAL A 31 1.70 2.46 -0.18
N GLY A 32 2.08 1.30 -0.68
CA GLY A 32 1.26 0.10 -0.68
C GLY A 32 1.89 -1.01 0.16
N TYR A 33 1.11 -1.67 1.00
CA TYR A 33 1.54 -2.85 1.73
C TYR A 33 0.46 -3.94 1.71
N LEU A 34 0.92 -5.19 1.73
CA LEU A 34 0.08 -6.36 1.91
C LEU A 34 -0.07 -6.61 3.41
N ARG A 35 -1.30 -6.75 3.88
CA ARG A 35 -1.61 -7.18 5.24
C ARG A 35 -2.15 -8.60 5.18
N VAL A 36 -1.50 -9.50 5.89
CA VAL A 36 -1.87 -10.91 5.95
C VAL A 36 -2.25 -11.25 7.37
N THR A 37 -3.44 -11.83 7.55
CA THR A 37 -3.92 -12.32 8.84
C THR A 37 -3.96 -13.84 8.77
N ALA A 38 -3.19 -14.48 9.65
CA ALA A 38 -3.19 -15.94 9.79
C ALA A 38 -4.38 -16.41 10.63
N SER A 39 -4.67 -17.72 10.59
CA SER A 39 -5.76 -18.33 11.37
C SER A 39 -5.67 -18.14 12.87
N ASN A 40 -4.45 -18.00 13.42
CA ASN A 40 -4.22 -17.71 14.82
C ASN A 40 -4.37 -16.22 15.19
N GLY A 41 -4.84 -15.38 14.25
CA GLY A 41 -4.99 -13.94 14.44
C GLY A 41 -3.69 -13.14 14.28
N SER A 42 -2.54 -13.78 14.04
CA SER A 42 -1.29 -13.06 13.80
C SER A 42 -1.33 -12.27 12.49
N VAL A 43 -0.83 -11.04 12.53
CA VAL A 43 -0.81 -10.13 11.38
C VAL A 43 0.63 -9.93 10.92
N LYS A 44 0.88 -10.11 9.62
CA LYS A 44 2.14 -9.77 8.96
C LYS A 44 1.90 -8.72 7.88
N CYS A 45 2.76 -7.71 7.84
CA CYS A 45 2.71 -6.67 6.82
C CYS A 45 3.94 -6.75 5.90
N CYS A 46 3.72 -6.81 4.59
CA CYS A 46 4.78 -6.81 3.60
C CYS A 46 4.69 -5.54 2.75
N ARG A 47 5.72 -4.69 2.77
CA ARG A 47 5.76 -3.49 1.93
C ARG A 47 5.88 -3.91 0.46
N MET A 48 4.90 -3.52 -0.35
CA MET A 48 4.85 -3.85 -1.77
C MET A 48 5.40 -2.70 -2.61
N LEU A 49 4.91 -1.49 -2.32
CA LEU A 49 5.09 -0.31 -3.16
C LEU A 49 5.44 0.90 -2.29
N GLY A 50 6.38 1.71 -2.75
CA GLY A 50 6.71 3.00 -2.17
C GLY A 50 7.19 3.91 -3.28
N LYS A 51 6.44 4.97 -3.57
CA LYS A 51 6.82 5.96 -4.57
C LYS A 51 6.77 7.34 -3.91
N SER A 52 7.93 7.99 -3.89
CA SER A 52 8.09 9.36 -3.44
C SER A 52 8.27 10.26 -4.66
N ARG A 53 7.90 11.54 -4.53
CA ARG A 53 8.02 12.54 -5.60
C ARG A 53 7.31 12.12 -6.91
N VAL A 54 6.10 11.57 -6.81
CA VAL A 54 5.29 11.40 -8.01
C VAL A 54 4.81 12.80 -8.40
N SER A 55 5.51 13.46 -9.34
CA SER A 55 5.05 14.77 -9.79
C SER A 55 3.65 14.60 -10.41
N PRO A 56 2.68 15.46 -10.06
CA PRO A 56 1.40 15.45 -10.73
C PRO A 56 1.63 15.69 -12.22
N ARG A 57 1.43 14.66 -13.07
CA ARG A 57 1.52 14.80 -14.54
C ARG A 57 0.43 15.72 -15.10
N LYS A 58 -0.62 15.96 -14.30
CA LYS A 58 -1.63 16.99 -14.48
C LYS A 58 -1.88 17.61 -13.11
N ILE A 59 -2.04 18.94 -13.07
CA ILE A 59 -2.52 19.63 -11.87
C ILE A 59 -3.89 19.04 -11.55
N VAL A 60 -3.97 18.29 -10.46
CA VAL A 60 -5.24 17.84 -9.88
C VAL A 60 -5.52 18.80 -8.75
N THR A 61 -6.41 19.75 -9.00
CA THR A 61 -6.92 20.64 -7.96
C THR A 61 -7.69 19.77 -6.96
N ILE A 62 -7.28 19.79 -5.70
CA ILE A 62 -8.14 19.29 -4.62
C ILE A 62 -9.23 20.35 -4.47
N LEU A 63 -10.35 20.13 -5.16
CA LEU A 63 -11.51 21.00 -5.05
C LEU A 63 -12.19 20.70 -3.70
N GLY A 64 -11.65 21.30 -2.63
CA GLY A 64 -12.35 21.47 -1.38
C GLY A 64 -13.41 22.57 -1.56
N LEU A 65 -14.63 22.27 -1.12
CA LEU A 65 -15.80 23.16 -1.07
C LEU A 65 -15.47 24.59 -0.62
#